data_AF-A0A536R7B1-F1
#
_entry.id   AF-A0A536R7B1-F1
#
_cell.length_a   1.000
_cell.length_b   1.000
_cell.length_c   1.000
_cell.angle_alpha   90.00
_cell.angle_beta   90.00
_cell.angle_gamma   90.00
#
_symmetry.space_group_name_H-M   'P 1'
#
loop_
_entity.id
_entity.type
_entity.pdbx_description
1 polymer ?
#
loop_
_entity_poly.entity_id
_entity_poly.type
_entity_poly.pdbx_seq_one_letter_code
_entity_poly.pdbx_strand_id
1 'polypeptide(L)'
;MRHLRSRFTFAAIASLLVGLFPGAPVAAGDIHSHIECGVSRNLCAEVDDLESFSAYVGHDEPSLLFYSNHPGSGNRMQYVLTLPTDPVAPTGVPTATQSFNFQLHPAFWFGMAMCDTQSSPRPLGDPANPINPGIACIPDSDANITTDSGIASHPGTAFMEMQFYPPGWTSWPAGLSCDANLWCAALNIDSLEIDYFHGTQLNKACQNLASIEPVNFAFITKSGIPHAPPSPVNSTVGTFTPNGATDLFMNSGDRIVVTMKDTAHGLRIDLNDLTTGQAGFMTASAANGFGQVQYEPSGSVCKNLPYDFHPEYSTSSELTRVPWA
;
A
#
# COMPACT_ATOMS: atom_id res chain seq x y z
N MET A 1 61.67 -43.76 -54.75
CA MET A 1 61.78 -43.08 -53.44
C MET A 1 60.90 -43.82 -52.45
N ARG A 2 61.55 -44.50 -51.51
CA ARG A 2 60.99 -45.48 -50.57
C ARG A 2 60.86 -44.81 -49.20
N HIS A 3 59.68 -45.01 -48.60
CA HIS A 3 59.43 -45.42 -47.22
C HIS A 3 59.74 -44.54 -45.99
N LEU A 4 58.79 -44.68 -45.03
CA LEU A 4 58.96 -44.78 -43.57
C LEU A 4 59.17 -43.43 -42.84
N ARG A 5 58.68 -43.14 -41.62
CA ARG A 5 58.17 -43.91 -40.46
C ARG A 5 57.63 -42.84 -39.46
N SER A 6 56.47 -42.99 -38.81
CA SER A 6 56.28 -43.59 -37.47
C SER A 6 56.57 -42.70 -36.23
N ARG A 7 55.49 -42.44 -35.48
CA ARG A 7 55.27 -42.56 -34.01
C ARG A 7 56.01 -41.65 -33.00
N PHE A 8 55.24 -41.14 -32.02
CA PHE A 8 55.29 -41.39 -30.55
C PHE A 8 54.77 -40.13 -29.79
N THR A 9 53.52 -40.12 -29.30
CA THR A 9 53.07 -40.27 -27.88
C THR A 9 53.73 -39.36 -26.84
N PHE A 10 52.91 -38.62 -26.06
CA PHE A 10 52.97 -38.28 -24.61
C PHE A 10 51.91 -37.17 -24.40
N ALA A 11 51.10 -37.05 -23.36
CA ALA A 11 50.68 -37.87 -22.22
C ALA A 11 49.32 -37.29 -21.78
N ALA A 12 48.41 -38.13 -21.32
CA ALA A 12 47.24 -37.68 -20.57
C ALA A 12 47.70 -37.12 -19.21
N ILE A 13 47.33 -35.88 -18.88
CA ILE A 13 47.29 -35.40 -17.49
C ILE A 13 45.88 -34.95 -17.21
N ALA A 14 45.23 -35.76 -16.37
CA ALA A 14 43.96 -35.44 -15.75
C ALA A 14 44.12 -34.24 -14.82
N SER A 15 43.15 -33.35 -14.82
CA SER A 15 42.88 -32.45 -13.70
C SER A 15 41.36 -32.33 -13.57
N LEU A 16 40.79 -33.38 -13.01
CA LEU A 16 39.44 -33.37 -12.45
C LEU A 16 39.53 -32.55 -11.15
N LEU A 17 39.13 -31.28 -11.19
CA LEU A 17 38.76 -30.52 -9.99
C LEU A 17 37.30 -30.17 -10.11
N VAL A 18 36.45 -31.17 -9.82
CA VAL A 18 35.07 -30.95 -9.42
C VAL A 18 35.14 -30.31 -8.03
N GLY A 19 35.09 -28.99 -8.01
CA GLY A 19 34.83 -28.23 -6.80
C GLY A 19 33.38 -28.46 -6.38
N LEU A 20 33.16 -29.50 -5.56
CA LEU A 20 31.97 -29.65 -4.72
C LEU A 20 32.00 -28.54 -3.66
N PHE A 21 31.57 -27.35 -4.05
CA PHE A 21 30.97 -26.43 -3.09
C PHE A 21 29.47 -26.74 -3.09
N PRO A 22 28.85 -27.04 -1.94
CA PRO A 22 27.42 -26.83 -1.84
C PRO A 22 27.24 -25.33 -2.02
N GLY A 23 26.86 -24.93 -3.24
CA GLY A 23 26.24 -23.64 -3.43
C GLY A 23 24.99 -23.68 -2.56
N ALA A 24 25.10 -23.16 -1.35
CA ALA A 24 23.93 -22.67 -0.66
C ALA A 24 23.20 -21.81 -1.70
N PRO A 25 21.90 -22.01 -1.94
CA PRO A 25 21.16 -21.07 -2.76
C PRO A 25 21.39 -19.72 -2.08
N VAL A 26 22.18 -18.86 -2.74
CA VAL A 26 22.11 -17.44 -2.47
C VAL A 26 20.68 -17.15 -2.87
N ALA A 27 19.78 -17.02 -1.88
CA ALA A 27 18.47 -16.47 -2.13
C ALA A 27 18.75 -15.17 -2.88
N ALA A 28 18.41 -15.14 -4.17
CA ALA A 28 18.31 -13.87 -4.86
C ALA A 28 17.31 -13.10 -4.00
N GLY A 29 17.78 -12.08 -3.28
CA GLY A 29 16.89 -11.24 -2.49
C GLY A 29 15.79 -10.74 -3.41
N ASP A 30 14.54 -10.76 -2.95
CA ASP A 30 13.43 -10.26 -3.75
C ASP A 30 13.74 -8.83 -4.21
N ILE A 31 13.42 -8.56 -5.49
CA ILE A 31 13.67 -7.26 -6.10
C ILE A 31 12.80 -6.23 -5.38
N HIS A 32 13.41 -5.14 -4.91
CA HIS A 32 12.68 -4.00 -4.34
C HIS A 32 11.68 -3.46 -5.37
N SER A 33 10.49 -3.11 -4.88
CA SER A 33 9.42 -2.52 -5.68
C SER A 33 8.67 -1.56 -4.78
N HIS A 34 8.11 -0.48 -5.32
CA HIS A 34 7.20 0.43 -4.63
C HIS A 34 6.11 0.91 -5.59
N ILE A 35 5.05 1.50 -5.05
CA ILE A 35 4.03 2.19 -5.86
C ILE A 35 4.60 3.57 -6.23
N GLU A 36 4.73 3.83 -7.53
CA GLU A 36 5.23 5.10 -8.05
C GLU A 36 4.05 5.97 -8.50
N CYS A 37 3.51 6.79 -7.60
CA CYS A 37 2.34 7.63 -7.87
C CYS A 37 2.58 8.70 -8.95
N GLY A 38 3.85 9.07 -9.21
CA GLY A 38 4.20 9.93 -10.34
C GLY A 38 3.95 9.32 -11.72
N VAL A 39 3.76 7.99 -11.82
CA VAL A 39 3.56 7.27 -13.11
C VAL A 39 2.37 6.32 -13.07
N SER A 40 2.10 5.67 -11.92
CA SER A 40 1.02 4.72 -11.69
C SER A 40 -0.21 5.42 -11.07
N ARG A 41 -0.76 6.38 -11.81
CA ARG A 41 -1.77 7.32 -11.29
C ARG A 41 -3.05 6.66 -10.78
N ASN A 42 -3.51 5.58 -11.42
CA ASN A 42 -4.86 5.02 -11.24
C ASN A 42 -5.18 4.44 -9.84
N LEU A 43 -4.24 4.42 -8.89
CA LEU A 43 -4.37 3.75 -7.59
C LEU A 43 -3.75 4.54 -6.42
N CYS A 44 -3.27 5.75 -6.67
CA CYS A 44 -2.71 6.63 -5.64
C CYS A 44 -3.70 7.74 -5.31
N ALA A 45 -3.59 8.31 -4.12
CA ALA A 45 -4.39 9.46 -3.75
C ALA A 45 -3.95 10.65 -4.62
N GLU A 46 -4.88 11.25 -5.36
CA GLU A 46 -4.54 12.37 -6.25
C GLU A 46 -3.99 13.56 -5.45
N VAL A 47 -2.72 13.88 -5.65
CA VAL A 47 -2.18 15.17 -5.22
C VAL A 47 -2.69 16.25 -6.18
N ASP A 48 -3.14 17.38 -5.65
CA ASP A 48 -3.61 18.52 -6.46
C ASP A 48 -2.49 19.05 -7.38
N ASP A 49 -2.42 18.56 -8.62
CA ASP A 49 -1.50 19.05 -9.67
C ASP A 49 -2.28 19.50 -10.91
N LEU A 50 -2.89 20.68 -10.79
CA LEU A 50 -3.52 21.41 -11.88
C LEU A 50 -2.51 21.93 -12.93
N GLU A 51 -1.19 21.91 -12.68
CA GLU A 51 -0.21 22.58 -13.55
C GLU A 51 0.26 21.71 -14.72
N SER A 52 0.17 20.39 -14.60
CA SER A 52 0.70 19.46 -15.61
C SER A 52 -0.20 19.30 -16.86
N PHE A 53 -1.48 19.69 -16.80
CA PHE A 53 -2.41 19.54 -17.92
C PHE A 53 -3.34 20.76 -18.09
N SER A 54 -3.55 21.21 -19.33
CA SER A 54 -4.46 22.34 -19.65
C SER A 54 -5.96 22.02 -19.46
N ALA A 55 -6.28 20.83 -18.95
CA ALA A 55 -7.59 20.31 -18.63
C ALA A 55 -7.45 19.26 -17.51
N TYR A 56 -8.52 18.94 -16.79
CA TYR A 56 -8.51 17.89 -15.77
C TYR A 56 -8.09 16.55 -16.39
N VAL A 57 -6.98 15.99 -15.90
CA VAL A 57 -6.47 14.64 -16.22
C VAL A 57 -6.17 13.92 -14.90
N GLY A 58 -7.14 13.95 -13.97
CA GLY A 58 -7.16 13.09 -12.80
C GLY A 58 -8.03 11.86 -13.04
N HIS A 59 -7.82 10.79 -12.27
CA HIS A 59 -8.86 9.77 -12.10
C HIS A 59 -9.88 10.27 -11.08
N ASP A 60 -11.16 10.03 -11.34
CA ASP A 60 -12.23 10.43 -10.43
C ASP A 60 -12.34 9.43 -9.27
N GLU A 61 -12.25 9.91 -8.03
CA GLU A 61 -12.47 9.13 -6.81
C GLU A 61 -13.79 9.53 -6.11
N PRO A 62 -14.95 9.06 -6.62
CA PRO A 62 -16.24 9.42 -6.03
C PRO A 62 -16.36 8.84 -4.61
N SER A 63 -16.53 9.71 -3.61
CA SER A 63 -16.62 9.33 -2.21
C SER A 63 -18.01 9.51 -1.59
N LEU A 64 -18.33 8.67 -0.61
CA LEU A 64 -19.49 8.82 0.27
C LEU A 64 -18.99 8.94 1.71
N LEU A 65 -19.17 10.12 2.31
CA LEU A 65 -18.67 10.43 3.64
C LEU A 65 -19.76 10.23 4.70
N PHE A 66 -19.38 9.62 5.83
CA PHE A 66 -20.26 9.39 6.99
C PHE A 66 -19.76 10.23 8.17
N TYR A 67 -20.56 11.21 8.58
CA TYR A 67 -20.26 12.07 9.72
C TYR A 67 -21.03 11.66 10.97
N SER A 68 -20.37 11.73 12.12
CA SER A 68 -20.94 11.43 13.41
C SER A 68 -20.10 12.08 14.49
N ASN A 69 -20.74 12.85 15.36
CA ASN A 69 -20.12 13.48 16.52
C ASN A 69 -20.07 12.56 17.76
N HIS A 70 -20.43 11.27 17.61
CA HIS A 70 -20.33 10.32 18.70
C HIS A 70 -18.87 9.87 18.87
N PRO A 71 -18.23 10.06 20.03
CA PRO A 71 -16.85 9.62 20.24
C PRO A 71 -16.65 8.15 19.88
N GLY A 72 -15.56 7.86 19.18
CA GLY A 72 -15.23 6.55 18.61
C GLY A 72 -15.80 6.30 17.22
N SER A 73 -16.58 7.22 16.63
CA SER A 73 -17.07 7.08 15.25
C SER A 73 -15.95 7.23 14.21
N GLY A 74 -14.87 7.95 14.53
CA GLY A 74 -13.71 8.12 13.67
C GLY A 74 -12.71 6.96 13.69
N ASN A 75 -12.85 6.02 14.64
CA ASN A 75 -11.85 4.98 14.89
C ASN A 75 -12.40 3.56 15.10
N ARG A 76 -13.73 3.41 15.18
CA ARG A 76 -14.40 2.12 15.08
C ARG A 76 -15.63 2.14 14.18
N MET A 77 -15.57 1.40 13.08
CA MET A 77 -16.64 1.28 12.10
C MET A 77 -16.87 -0.17 11.68
N GLN A 78 -18.08 -0.45 11.24
CA GLN A 78 -18.43 -1.72 10.62
C GLN A 78 -19.34 -1.49 9.42
N TYR A 79 -18.97 -2.12 8.30
CA TYR A 79 -19.73 -2.08 7.05
C TYR A 79 -20.09 -3.51 6.67
N VAL A 80 -21.26 -3.66 6.04
CA VAL A 80 -21.66 -4.92 5.44
C VAL A 80 -21.93 -4.67 3.97
N LEU A 81 -21.18 -5.36 3.11
CA LEU A 81 -21.27 -5.24 1.67
C LEU A 81 -21.49 -6.60 1.03
N THR A 82 -22.03 -6.60 -0.18
CA THR A 82 -21.99 -7.75 -1.07
C THR A 82 -20.99 -7.45 -2.17
N LEU A 83 -19.98 -8.32 -2.35
CA LEU A 83 -18.98 -8.11 -3.39
C LEU A 83 -19.66 -8.08 -4.76
N PRO A 84 -19.31 -7.11 -5.63
CA PRO A 84 -19.91 -7.01 -6.95
C PRO A 84 -19.76 -8.30 -7.76
N THR A 85 -20.75 -8.56 -8.61
CA THR A 85 -20.73 -9.68 -9.56
C THR A 85 -20.56 -9.16 -10.97
N ASP A 86 -19.78 -9.86 -11.78
CA ASP A 86 -19.69 -9.60 -13.22
C ASP A 86 -20.91 -10.12 -13.98
N PRO A 87 -21.23 -9.52 -15.14
CA PRO A 87 -22.24 -10.07 -16.03
C PRO A 87 -21.81 -11.44 -16.56
N VAL A 88 -22.77 -12.35 -16.70
CA VAL A 88 -22.52 -13.66 -17.32
C VAL A 88 -22.35 -13.50 -18.83
N ALA A 89 -21.24 -13.97 -19.40
CA ALA A 89 -21.01 -14.08 -20.84
C ALA A 89 -21.08 -15.56 -21.28
N PRO A 90 -22.27 -16.10 -21.66
CA PRO A 90 -22.45 -17.55 -21.86
C PRO A 90 -21.60 -18.15 -22.98
N THR A 91 -21.21 -17.35 -23.96
CA THR A 91 -20.36 -17.77 -25.09
C THR A 91 -18.87 -17.58 -24.80
N GLY A 92 -18.51 -17.08 -23.61
CA GLY A 92 -17.15 -16.64 -23.27
C GLY A 92 -16.75 -15.31 -23.91
N VAL A 93 -17.64 -14.70 -24.70
CA VAL A 93 -17.41 -13.41 -25.37
C VAL A 93 -18.41 -12.39 -24.83
N PRO A 94 -17.95 -11.33 -24.12
CA PRO A 94 -18.80 -10.24 -23.69
C PRO A 94 -19.54 -9.58 -24.86
N THR A 95 -20.82 -9.23 -24.67
CA THR A 95 -21.52 -8.35 -25.60
C THR A 95 -21.11 -6.89 -25.38
N ALA A 96 -21.40 -6.02 -26.34
CA ALA A 96 -21.11 -4.57 -26.22
C ALA A 96 -21.85 -3.87 -25.06
N THR A 97 -22.82 -4.52 -24.43
CA THR A 97 -23.59 -3.99 -23.29
C THR A 97 -23.14 -4.59 -21.95
N GLN A 98 -22.05 -5.38 -21.94
CA GLN A 98 -21.52 -6.01 -20.74
C GLN A 98 -20.18 -5.39 -20.39
N SER A 99 -20.11 -4.82 -19.20
CA SER A 99 -18.87 -4.33 -18.59
C SER A 99 -18.60 -5.12 -17.32
N PHE A 100 -17.35 -5.55 -17.16
CA PHE A 100 -16.87 -6.29 -16.01
C PHE A 100 -16.28 -5.31 -14.98
N ASN A 101 -16.25 -5.69 -13.70
CA ASN A 101 -15.80 -4.82 -12.61
C ASN A 101 -14.38 -4.29 -12.86
N PHE A 102 -13.45 -5.14 -13.32
CA PHE A 102 -12.08 -4.73 -13.63
C PHE A 102 -11.98 -3.69 -14.78
N GLN A 103 -13.03 -3.55 -15.59
CA GLN A 103 -13.11 -2.53 -16.65
C GLN A 103 -13.73 -1.22 -16.16
N LEU A 104 -14.45 -1.26 -15.04
CA LEU A 104 -15.19 -0.13 -14.49
C LEU A 104 -14.35 0.63 -13.45
N HIS A 105 -13.62 -0.10 -12.61
CA HIS A 105 -12.80 0.49 -11.56
C HIS A 105 -11.59 -0.41 -11.24
N PRO A 106 -10.44 0.18 -10.88
CA PRO A 106 -9.27 -0.59 -10.48
C PRO A 106 -9.42 -1.22 -9.10
N ALA A 107 -10.09 -0.52 -8.19
CA ALA A 107 -10.50 -0.97 -6.87
C ALA A 107 -11.71 -0.16 -6.40
N PHE A 108 -12.38 -0.61 -5.33
CA PHE A 108 -13.17 0.26 -4.46
C PHE A 108 -12.61 0.15 -3.03
N TRP A 109 -12.81 1.16 -2.20
CA TRP A 109 -12.20 1.16 -0.87
C TRP A 109 -13.04 1.83 0.22
N PHE A 110 -12.64 1.57 1.46
CA PHE A 110 -13.02 2.37 2.62
C PHE A 110 -11.84 3.24 3.03
N GLY A 111 -12.08 4.54 3.17
CA GLY A 111 -11.08 5.55 3.54
C GLY A 111 -11.05 5.87 5.04
N MET A 112 -9.90 6.25 5.58
CA MET A 112 -9.75 6.80 6.93
C MET A 112 -8.53 7.71 7.03
N ALA A 113 -8.66 8.83 7.74
CA ALA A 113 -7.53 9.67 8.12
C ALA A 113 -6.72 9.03 9.25
N MET A 114 -5.41 8.94 9.08
CA MET A 114 -4.48 8.27 9.98
C MET A 114 -3.40 9.23 10.46
N CYS A 115 -2.94 9.06 11.69
CA CYS A 115 -1.77 9.77 12.16
C CYS A 115 -0.50 9.37 11.38
N ASP A 116 0.19 10.34 10.76
CA ASP A 116 1.51 10.14 10.19
C ASP A 116 2.42 11.37 10.40
N THR A 117 3.36 11.24 11.32
CA THR A 117 4.24 12.36 11.70
C THR A 117 5.27 12.77 10.64
N GLN A 118 5.49 11.94 9.62
CA GLN A 118 6.41 12.21 8.52
C GLN A 118 5.69 12.70 7.27
N SER A 119 4.37 12.77 7.30
CA SER A 119 3.56 13.17 6.16
C SER A 119 3.16 14.65 6.21
N SER A 120 2.72 15.16 5.06
CA SER A 120 2.04 16.42 4.85
C SER A 120 0.84 16.59 5.80
N PRO A 121 0.42 17.85 6.04
CA PRO A 121 0.90 19.08 5.41
C PRO A 121 2.20 19.64 6.00
N ARG A 122 2.64 19.08 7.13
CA ARG A 122 3.79 19.57 7.89
C ARG A 122 4.56 18.43 8.57
N PRO A 123 5.36 17.68 7.80
CA PRO A 123 6.15 16.59 8.36
C PRO A 123 7.09 17.11 9.44
N LEU A 124 7.29 16.35 10.52
CA LEU A 124 8.08 16.74 11.70
C LEU A 124 7.54 17.93 12.52
N GLY A 125 6.39 18.50 12.17
CA GLY A 125 5.77 19.62 12.89
C GLY A 125 6.45 20.98 12.64
N ASP A 126 6.41 21.87 13.63
CA ASP A 126 6.99 23.22 13.51
C ASP A 126 8.51 23.20 13.59
N PRO A 127 9.31 23.81 12.67
CA PRO A 127 10.77 23.80 12.81
C PRO A 127 11.28 24.54 14.04
N ALA A 128 10.49 25.47 14.60
CA ALA A 128 10.78 26.06 15.90
C ALA A 128 10.53 25.09 17.07
N ASN A 129 9.75 24.03 16.84
CA ASN A 129 9.33 23.00 17.79
C ASN A 129 9.24 21.63 17.09
N PRO A 130 10.37 21.06 16.62
CA PRO A 130 10.35 19.73 15.99
C PRO A 130 9.68 18.75 16.95
N ILE A 131 8.94 17.76 16.45
CA ILE A 131 8.36 16.66 17.27
C ILE A 131 9.49 16.15 18.19
N ASN A 132 9.62 16.50 19.48
CA ASN A 132 8.73 16.94 20.56
C ASN A 132 9.11 18.32 21.17
N PRO A 133 8.18 19.14 21.73
CA PRO A 133 6.76 18.88 21.97
C PRO A 133 5.81 20.02 21.53
N GLY A 134 4.79 19.72 20.73
CA GLY A 134 3.67 20.65 20.56
C GLY A 134 2.61 20.22 19.55
N ILE A 135 3.03 19.68 18.40
CA ILE A 135 2.12 19.25 17.33
C ILE A 135 2.44 17.80 16.99
N ALA A 136 2.04 16.91 17.90
CA ALA A 136 2.03 15.47 17.65
C ALA A 136 0.59 15.07 17.33
N CYS A 137 0.41 14.19 16.35
CA CYS A 137 -0.88 13.55 16.15
C CYS A 137 -1.22 12.74 17.40
N ILE A 138 -2.32 13.07 18.07
CA ILE A 138 -2.82 12.31 19.21
C ILE A 138 -3.83 11.30 18.64
N PRO A 139 -3.56 9.99 18.64
CA PRO A 139 -4.50 9.00 18.13
C PRO A 139 -5.92 9.19 18.69
N ASP A 140 -6.92 8.92 17.88
CA ASP A 140 -8.33 8.92 18.29
C ASP A 140 -8.80 10.25 18.91
N SER A 141 -8.29 11.39 18.43
CA SER A 141 -8.49 12.67 19.10
C SER A 141 -8.92 13.80 18.18
N ASP A 142 -10.05 14.42 18.54
CA ASP A 142 -10.52 15.64 17.88
C ASP A 142 -9.65 16.87 18.23
N ALA A 143 -8.65 16.73 19.11
CA ALA A 143 -7.62 17.75 19.33
C ALA A 143 -6.74 17.97 18.09
N ASN A 144 -6.72 17.01 17.15
CA ASN A 144 -6.02 17.14 15.88
C ASN A 144 -6.78 17.99 14.86
N ILE A 145 -8.08 18.26 15.07
CA ILE A 145 -8.91 19.00 14.12
C ILE A 145 -8.41 20.44 14.00
N THR A 146 -8.10 20.86 12.78
CA THR A 146 -7.75 22.25 12.46
C THR A 146 -8.63 22.79 11.33
N THR A 147 -8.90 24.11 11.37
CA THR A 147 -9.57 24.83 10.29
C THR A 147 -8.58 25.20 9.18
N ASP A 148 -9.07 25.65 8.02
CA ASP A 148 -8.21 26.14 6.92
C ASP A 148 -7.23 27.21 7.38
N SER A 149 -7.69 28.15 8.20
CA SER A 149 -6.84 29.19 8.79
C SER A 149 -5.82 28.67 9.81
N GLY A 150 -6.02 27.45 10.32
CA GLY A 150 -5.18 26.78 11.32
C GLY A 150 -4.33 25.64 10.76
N ILE A 151 -4.31 25.43 9.43
CA ILE A 151 -3.65 24.29 8.78
C ILE A 151 -2.15 24.18 9.10
N ALA A 152 -1.49 25.30 9.40
CA ALA A 152 -0.09 25.32 9.87
C ALA A 152 0.13 24.56 11.18
N SER A 153 -0.94 24.28 11.92
CA SER A 153 -0.90 23.51 13.17
C SER A 153 -1.51 22.12 13.03
N HIS A 154 -1.89 21.69 11.82
CA HIS A 154 -2.36 20.34 11.57
C HIS A 154 -1.19 19.37 11.77
N PRO A 155 -1.37 18.25 12.49
CA PRO A 155 -0.35 17.21 12.53
C PRO A 155 -0.13 16.61 11.14
N GLY A 156 1.01 15.97 10.90
CA GLY A 156 1.14 15.15 9.70
C GLY A 156 0.09 14.02 9.69
N THR A 157 -0.43 13.69 8.52
CA THR A 157 -1.53 12.72 8.36
C THR A 157 -1.35 11.86 7.11
N ALA A 158 -1.87 10.64 7.16
CA ALA A 158 -1.89 9.68 6.07
C ALA A 158 -3.34 9.30 5.70
N PHE A 159 -3.56 8.87 4.47
CA PHE A 159 -4.84 8.35 4.02
C PHE A 159 -4.79 6.83 3.95
N MET A 160 -5.64 6.14 4.71
CA MET A 160 -5.76 4.69 4.65
C MET A 160 -6.83 4.30 3.66
N GLU A 161 -6.50 3.37 2.78
CA GLU A 161 -7.44 2.74 1.87
C GLU A 161 -7.51 1.24 2.10
N MET A 162 -8.69 0.76 2.51
CA MET A 162 -9.00 -0.66 2.53
C MET A 162 -9.55 -1.05 1.17
N GLN A 163 -8.66 -1.33 0.22
CA GLN A 163 -8.98 -1.59 -1.18
C GLN A 163 -9.45 -3.04 -1.43
N PHE A 164 -10.43 -3.19 -2.32
CA PHE A 164 -10.92 -4.46 -2.85
C PHE A 164 -10.71 -4.51 -4.36
N TYR A 165 -10.06 -5.56 -4.84
CA TYR A 165 -9.68 -5.68 -6.25
C TYR A 165 -10.56 -6.70 -6.98
N PRO A 166 -11.15 -6.33 -8.13
CA PRO A 166 -12.00 -7.21 -8.91
C PRO A 166 -11.20 -8.32 -9.60
N PRO A 167 -11.80 -9.50 -9.82
CA PRO A 167 -11.19 -10.56 -10.62
C PRO A 167 -11.19 -10.23 -12.12
N GLY A 168 -10.44 -11.02 -12.90
CA GLY A 168 -10.63 -11.12 -14.35
C GLY A 168 -9.67 -10.33 -15.25
N TRP A 169 -8.80 -9.48 -14.69
CA TRP A 169 -7.67 -8.88 -15.41
C TRP A 169 -6.36 -9.63 -15.15
N THR A 170 -5.24 -9.13 -15.68
CA THR A 170 -3.91 -9.68 -15.34
C THR A 170 -3.60 -9.45 -13.86
N SER A 171 -2.92 -10.42 -13.25
CA SER A 171 -2.53 -10.35 -11.85
C SER A 171 -1.60 -9.17 -11.58
N TRP A 172 -1.74 -8.60 -10.39
CA TRP A 172 -0.76 -7.73 -9.74
C TRP A 172 0.67 -8.32 -9.84
N PRO A 173 1.73 -7.49 -10.05
CA PRO A 173 1.71 -6.03 -10.25
C PRO A 173 1.56 -5.58 -11.71
N ALA A 174 1.41 -6.50 -12.67
CA ALA A 174 1.23 -6.14 -14.08
C ALA A 174 -0.18 -5.60 -14.38
N GLY A 175 -1.12 -5.77 -13.44
CA GLY A 175 -2.50 -5.32 -13.53
C GLY A 175 -3.11 -5.15 -12.15
N LEU A 176 -4.43 -5.26 -12.07
CA LEU A 176 -5.23 -4.82 -10.93
C LEU A 176 -5.85 -6.00 -10.17
N SER A 177 -6.06 -7.14 -10.84
CA SER A 177 -6.68 -8.31 -10.23
C SER A 177 -5.68 -9.11 -9.40
N CYS A 178 -6.14 -9.86 -8.40
CA CYS A 178 -5.28 -10.87 -7.77
C CYS A 178 -5.40 -12.24 -8.42
N ASP A 179 -6.60 -12.59 -8.88
CA ASP A 179 -6.93 -13.88 -9.46
C ASP A 179 -7.89 -13.68 -10.65
N ALA A 180 -7.99 -14.69 -11.50
CA ALA A 180 -8.90 -14.66 -12.65
C ALA A 180 -10.39 -14.68 -12.25
N ASN A 181 -10.73 -15.24 -11.07
CA ASN A 181 -12.11 -15.47 -10.64
C ASN A 181 -12.41 -14.99 -9.22
N LEU A 182 -11.39 -14.74 -8.40
CA LEU A 182 -11.55 -14.37 -6.99
C LEU A 182 -11.14 -12.92 -6.72
N TRP A 183 -11.94 -12.26 -5.88
CA TRP A 183 -11.58 -10.99 -5.26
C TRP A 183 -10.49 -11.21 -4.23
N CYS A 184 -9.68 -10.18 -4.04
CA CYS A 184 -8.77 -10.04 -2.92
C CYS A 184 -8.94 -8.62 -2.35
N ALA A 185 -8.28 -8.37 -1.22
CA ALA A 185 -8.30 -7.06 -0.61
C ALA A 185 -6.93 -6.74 0.00
N ALA A 186 -6.55 -5.48 0.01
CA ALA A 186 -5.31 -4.99 0.63
C ALA A 186 -5.56 -3.75 1.47
N LEU A 187 -4.74 -3.61 2.50
CA LEU A 187 -4.65 -2.41 3.32
C LEU A 187 -3.51 -1.55 2.78
N ASN A 188 -3.87 -0.36 2.31
CA ASN A 188 -2.95 0.65 1.83
C ASN A 188 -2.95 1.83 2.81
N ILE A 189 -1.78 2.43 3.05
CA ILE A 189 -1.66 3.68 3.81
C ILE A 189 -0.72 4.58 3.05
N ASP A 190 -1.30 5.63 2.49
CA ASP A 190 -0.69 6.61 1.60
C ASP A 190 -0.29 7.82 2.43
N SER A 191 0.96 8.24 2.25
CA SER A 191 1.53 9.43 2.88
C SER A 191 2.02 10.37 1.80
N LEU A 192 2.22 11.65 2.11
CA LEU A 192 2.79 12.62 1.19
C LEU A 192 3.96 13.35 1.83
N GLU A 193 5.13 13.26 1.23
CA GLU A 193 6.38 13.72 1.85
C GLU A 193 6.75 15.13 1.33
N ILE A 194 5.82 16.06 1.52
CA ILE A 194 5.94 17.49 1.20
C ILE A 194 5.72 18.33 2.47
N ASP A 195 6.57 19.33 2.67
CA ASP A 195 6.32 20.39 3.64
C ASP A 195 5.88 21.66 2.90
N TYR A 196 4.57 21.90 2.88
CA TYR A 196 3.98 23.03 2.17
C TYR A 196 4.37 24.39 2.78
N PHE A 197 4.81 24.43 4.04
CA PHE A 197 5.11 25.68 4.74
C PHE A 197 6.54 26.15 4.50
N HIS A 198 7.47 25.21 4.28
CA HIS A 198 8.87 25.52 3.97
C HIS A 198 9.21 25.33 2.49
N GLY A 199 8.30 24.79 1.69
CA GLY A 199 8.52 24.50 0.28
C GLY A 199 9.61 23.44 0.08
N THR A 200 9.74 22.51 1.02
CA THR A 200 10.70 21.41 0.96
C THR A 200 10.00 20.09 0.69
N GLN A 201 10.74 19.16 0.08
CA GLN A 201 10.27 17.82 -0.22
C GLN A 201 11.28 16.81 0.30
N LEU A 202 10.86 15.55 0.36
CA LEU A 202 11.72 14.41 0.66
C LEU A 202 13.01 14.41 -0.17
N ASN A 203 14.12 13.92 0.40
CA ASN A 203 15.37 13.81 -0.36
C ASN A 203 15.22 12.86 -1.57
N LYS A 204 16.05 13.08 -2.60
CA LYS A 204 15.96 12.32 -3.86
C LYS A 204 16.26 10.82 -3.70
N ALA A 205 17.07 10.44 -2.71
CA ALA A 205 17.38 9.03 -2.47
C ALA A 205 16.12 8.27 -2.02
N CYS A 206 15.30 8.86 -1.15
CA CYS A 206 14.00 8.30 -0.79
C CYS A 206 12.98 8.38 -1.91
N GLN A 207 12.86 9.52 -2.62
CA GLN A 207 11.90 9.62 -3.72
C GLN A 207 12.12 8.52 -4.78
N ASN A 208 13.38 8.19 -5.09
CA ASN A 208 13.69 7.13 -6.04
C ASN A 208 13.39 5.71 -5.52
N LEU A 209 13.33 5.53 -4.19
CA LEU A 209 13.11 4.23 -3.56
C LEU A 209 11.64 4.02 -3.15
N ALA A 210 10.92 5.08 -2.82
CA ALA A 210 9.63 4.97 -2.15
C ALA A 210 8.59 5.95 -2.71
N SER A 211 8.88 6.69 -3.78
CA SER A 211 8.06 7.81 -4.27
C SER A 211 8.07 9.02 -3.32
N ILE A 212 7.53 10.16 -3.80
CA ILE A 212 7.20 11.33 -2.98
C ILE A 212 5.90 11.11 -2.19
N GLU A 213 5.04 10.22 -2.70
CA GLU A 213 3.83 9.72 -2.08
C GLU A 213 4.06 8.23 -1.77
N PRO A 214 4.69 7.91 -0.62
CA PRO A 214 4.98 6.53 -0.27
C PRO A 214 3.75 5.80 0.25
N VAL A 215 3.62 4.54 -0.15
CA VAL A 215 2.46 3.69 0.19
C VAL A 215 2.90 2.46 0.97
N ASN A 216 2.40 2.30 2.20
CA ASN A 216 2.45 1.00 2.87
C ASN A 216 1.40 0.09 2.26
N PHE A 217 1.74 -1.17 1.96
CA PHE A 217 0.82 -2.08 1.29
C PHE A 217 0.88 -3.48 1.88
N ALA A 218 -0.28 -4.05 2.24
CA ALA A 218 -0.35 -5.46 2.60
C ALA A 218 -1.70 -6.08 2.23
N PHE A 219 -1.69 -7.23 1.55
CA PHE A 219 -2.90 -8.04 1.37
C PHE A 219 -3.49 -8.48 2.72
N ILE A 220 -4.82 -8.52 2.80
CA ILE A 220 -5.51 -9.10 3.96
C ILE A 220 -5.23 -10.59 3.98
N THR A 221 -4.53 -11.06 5.01
CA THR A 221 -4.17 -12.47 5.13
C THR A 221 -5.09 -13.20 6.11
N LYS A 222 -5.15 -14.52 5.96
CA LYS A 222 -5.92 -15.40 6.85
C LYS A 222 -5.41 -15.35 8.30
N SER A 223 -4.14 -14.97 8.49
CA SER A 223 -3.45 -14.97 9.79
C SER A 223 -3.15 -13.58 10.36
N GLY A 224 -3.34 -12.50 9.58
CA GLY A 224 -2.93 -11.15 9.96
C GLY A 224 -1.44 -10.88 9.89
N ILE A 225 -0.65 -11.83 9.39
CA ILE A 225 0.78 -11.69 9.15
C ILE A 225 0.97 -11.38 7.65
N PRO A 226 1.62 -10.27 7.27
CA PRO A 226 1.98 -10.01 5.89
C PRO A 226 2.91 -11.08 5.34
N HIS A 227 2.67 -11.54 4.10
CA HIS A 227 3.57 -12.50 3.47
C HIS A 227 4.86 -11.85 2.93
N ALA A 228 4.86 -10.52 2.77
CA ALA A 228 5.99 -9.71 2.35
C ALA A 228 5.97 -8.36 3.11
N PRO A 229 7.11 -7.63 3.18
CA PRO A 229 7.22 -6.39 3.95
C PRO A 229 6.25 -5.31 3.46
N PRO A 230 5.41 -4.73 4.34
CA PRO A 230 4.47 -3.69 3.94
C PRO A 230 5.08 -2.31 3.68
N SER A 231 6.12 -1.94 4.43
CA SER A 231 6.75 -0.62 4.33
C SER A 231 7.33 -0.37 2.93
N PRO A 232 7.12 0.83 2.34
CA PRO A 232 7.60 1.18 0.99
C PRO A 232 9.14 1.21 0.87
N VAL A 233 9.85 1.39 1.98
CA VAL A 233 11.33 1.34 2.00
C VAL A 233 11.83 -0.10 1.85
N ASN A 234 11.07 -1.06 2.37
CA ASN A 234 11.46 -2.47 2.44
C ASN A 234 10.64 -3.36 1.49
N SER A 235 9.70 -2.77 0.75
CA SER A 235 8.77 -3.48 -0.11
C SER A 235 9.50 -4.14 -1.28
N THR A 236 8.93 -5.23 -1.73
CA THR A 236 9.49 -6.05 -2.80
C THR A 236 8.41 -6.37 -3.81
N VAL A 237 8.78 -7.01 -4.91
CA VAL A 237 7.77 -7.59 -5.84
C VAL A 237 6.77 -8.47 -5.09
N GLY A 238 7.22 -9.19 -4.05
CA GLY A 238 6.36 -10.00 -3.19
C GLY A 238 5.28 -9.17 -2.49
N THR A 239 5.56 -7.93 -2.07
CA THR A 239 4.59 -7.03 -1.43
C THR A 239 3.34 -6.82 -2.30
N PHE A 240 3.55 -6.78 -3.62
CA PHE A 240 2.52 -6.55 -4.61
C PHE A 240 2.19 -7.81 -5.42
N THR A 241 2.48 -9.00 -4.89
CA THR A 241 2.15 -10.26 -5.57
C THR A 241 1.26 -11.09 -4.66
N PRO A 242 -0.01 -11.35 -5.05
CA PRO A 242 -0.93 -12.08 -4.21
C PRO A 242 -0.50 -13.54 -4.02
N ASN A 243 -0.76 -14.09 -2.84
CA ASN A 243 -0.36 -15.43 -2.43
C ASN A 243 -1.56 -16.24 -1.92
N GLY A 244 -2.05 -17.17 -2.74
CA GLY A 244 -3.17 -18.06 -2.41
C GLY A 244 -3.04 -18.88 -1.12
N ALA A 245 -1.80 -19.12 -0.65
CA ALA A 245 -1.56 -19.85 0.59
C ALA A 245 -1.86 -19.00 1.83
N THR A 246 -1.57 -17.70 1.79
CA THR A 246 -1.65 -16.80 2.95
C THR A 246 -2.83 -15.85 2.88
N ASP A 247 -3.17 -15.39 1.69
CA ASP A 247 -4.08 -14.26 1.50
C ASP A 247 -5.54 -14.73 1.49
N LEU A 248 -6.44 -13.85 1.92
CA LEU A 248 -7.87 -14.08 1.85
C LEU A 248 -8.37 -13.79 0.43
N PHE A 249 -8.94 -14.80 -0.21
CA PHE A 249 -9.64 -14.68 -1.48
C PHE A 249 -11.14 -14.90 -1.26
N MET A 250 -11.96 -14.14 -1.98
CA MET A 250 -13.42 -14.10 -1.83
C MET A 250 -14.10 -14.23 -3.20
N ASN A 251 -15.31 -14.77 -3.24
CA ASN A 251 -16.07 -14.89 -4.49
C ASN A 251 -16.88 -13.62 -4.76
N SER A 252 -17.12 -13.37 -6.03
CA SER A 252 -18.14 -12.42 -6.46
C SER A 252 -19.50 -12.79 -5.85
N GLY A 253 -20.18 -11.82 -5.25
CA GLY A 253 -21.47 -12.03 -4.57
C GLY A 253 -21.37 -12.45 -3.11
N ASP A 254 -20.16 -12.66 -2.56
CA ASP A 254 -20.01 -12.94 -1.12
C ASP A 254 -20.41 -11.74 -0.26
N ARG A 255 -21.01 -12.01 0.90
CA ARG A 255 -21.47 -10.97 1.84
C ARG A 255 -20.42 -10.78 2.93
N ILE A 256 -19.71 -9.66 2.86
CA ILE A 256 -18.54 -9.38 3.71
C ILE A 256 -18.91 -8.39 4.80
N VAL A 257 -18.52 -8.70 6.04
CA VAL A 257 -18.45 -7.73 7.13
C VAL A 257 -17.03 -7.19 7.21
N VAL A 258 -16.88 -5.89 6.93
CA VAL A 258 -15.64 -5.13 7.10
C VAL A 258 -15.70 -4.47 8.47
N THR A 259 -14.77 -4.77 9.36
CA THR A 259 -14.64 -4.07 10.65
C THR A 259 -13.30 -3.35 10.69
N MET A 260 -13.36 -2.03 10.88
CA MET A 260 -12.18 -1.18 11.09
C MET A 260 -12.19 -0.74 12.55
N LYS A 261 -11.12 -1.00 13.28
CA LYS A 261 -11.03 -0.65 14.70
C LYS A 261 -9.59 -0.36 15.11
N ASP A 262 -9.41 0.68 15.91
CA ASP A 262 -8.10 0.91 16.50
C ASP A 262 -7.75 -0.18 17.54
N THR A 263 -6.45 -0.39 17.74
CA THR A 263 -5.90 -1.31 18.75
C THR A 263 -4.71 -0.67 19.45
N ALA A 264 -4.16 -1.34 20.47
CA ALA A 264 -2.94 -0.85 21.12
C ALA A 264 -1.70 -0.79 20.20
N HIS A 265 -1.75 -1.42 19.02
CA HIS A 265 -0.66 -1.52 18.06
C HIS A 265 -1.09 -1.11 16.65
N GLY A 266 -1.94 -0.09 16.55
CA GLY A 266 -2.44 0.46 15.29
C GLY A 266 -3.77 -0.12 14.82
N LEU A 267 -4.26 0.42 13.70
CA LEU A 267 -5.54 0.08 13.10
C LEU A 267 -5.56 -1.38 12.66
N ARG A 268 -6.63 -2.06 13.03
CA ARG A 268 -6.94 -3.41 12.57
C ARG A 268 -8.16 -3.42 11.66
N ILE A 269 -7.99 -4.09 10.52
CA ILE A 269 -9.08 -4.45 9.63
C ILE A 269 -9.38 -5.94 9.78
N ASP A 270 -10.64 -6.29 10.03
CA ASP A 270 -11.13 -7.66 9.96
C ASP A 270 -12.13 -7.79 8.79
N LEU A 271 -11.91 -8.78 7.92
CA LEU A 271 -12.85 -9.18 6.87
C LEU A 271 -13.46 -10.54 7.24
N ASN A 272 -14.78 -10.57 7.42
CA ASN A 272 -15.52 -11.80 7.67
C ASN A 272 -16.49 -12.06 6.54
N ASP A 273 -16.27 -13.14 5.80
CA ASP A 273 -17.16 -13.58 4.74
C ASP A 273 -18.29 -14.42 5.35
N LEU A 274 -19.50 -13.84 5.38
CA LEU A 274 -20.69 -14.49 5.92
C LEU A 274 -21.25 -15.57 4.99
N THR A 275 -20.87 -15.58 3.72
CA THR A 275 -21.30 -16.57 2.74
C THR A 275 -20.49 -17.85 2.90
N THR A 276 -19.16 -17.75 2.95
CA THR A 276 -18.27 -18.93 3.01
C THR A 276 -17.82 -19.29 4.43
N GLY A 277 -17.93 -18.37 5.39
CA GLY A 277 -17.40 -18.50 6.74
C GLY A 277 -15.89 -18.29 6.84
N GLN A 278 -15.22 -17.89 5.75
CA GLN A 278 -13.81 -17.53 5.78
C GLN A 278 -13.61 -16.16 6.42
N ALA A 279 -12.41 -15.92 6.93
CA ALA A 279 -12.02 -14.64 7.49
C ALA A 279 -10.54 -14.38 7.30
N GLY A 280 -10.19 -13.10 7.33
CA GLY A 280 -8.83 -12.60 7.30
C GLY A 280 -8.77 -11.25 8.01
N PHE A 281 -7.57 -10.83 8.36
CA PHE A 281 -7.37 -9.54 8.99
C PHE A 281 -5.99 -8.98 8.65
N MET A 282 -5.77 -7.71 8.99
CA MET A 282 -4.45 -7.08 8.99
C MET A 282 -4.41 -6.03 10.09
N THR A 283 -3.24 -5.83 10.68
CA THR A 283 -2.99 -4.73 11.63
C THR A 283 -1.81 -3.90 11.15
N ALA A 284 -2.02 -2.60 10.97
CA ALA A 284 -1.03 -1.64 10.50
C ALA A 284 -0.02 -1.30 11.60
N SER A 285 0.73 -2.32 12.03
CA SER A 285 1.65 -2.25 13.16
C SER A 285 3.11 -2.32 12.71
N ALA A 286 3.99 -1.73 13.51
CA ALA A 286 5.43 -1.89 13.40
C ALA A 286 5.84 -3.36 13.47
N ALA A 287 5.14 -4.17 14.27
CA ALA A 287 5.38 -5.61 14.39
C ALA A 287 5.07 -6.39 13.10
N ASN A 288 4.08 -5.93 12.32
CA ASN A 288 3.80 -6.44 10.98
C ASN A 288 4.69 -5.81 9.89
N GLY A 289 5.59 -4.89 10.25
CA GLY A 289 6.53 -4.28 9.31
C GLY A 289 6.00 -3.04 8.59
N PHE A 290 4.88 -2.46 9.03
CA PHE A 290 4.45 -1.14 8.60
C PHE A 290 5.41 -0.07 9.16
N GLY A 291 5.52 1.06 8.46
CA GLY A 291 6.33 2.17 8.92
C GLY A 291 6.21 3.42 8.07
N GLN A 292 6.68 4.52 8.64
CA GLN A 292 6.76 5.81 7.97
C GLN A 292 8.09 5.92 7.21
N VAL A 293 8.09 6.59 6.07
CA VAL A 293 9.35 7.02 5.44
C VAL A 293 9.88 8.19 6.24
N GLN A 294 11.16 8.18 6.63
CA GLN A 294 11.72 9.32 7.37
C GLN A 294 11.77 10.57 6.46
N TYR A 295 10.99 11.60 6.80
CA TYR A 295 11.09 12.90 6.16
C TYR A 295 12.42 13.56 6.52
N GLU A 296 13.35 13.61 5.57
CA GLU A 296 14.64 14.26 5.75
C GLU A 296 15.08 14.90 4.43
N PRO A 297 14.74 16.18 4.17
CA PRO A 297 15.00 16.86 2.89
C PRO A 297 16.48 16.94 2.52
N SER A 298 17.37 17.01 3.51
CA SER A 298 18.83 17.12 3.30
C SER A 298 19.55 15.77 3.37
N GLY A 299 18.80 14.68 3.55
CA GLY A 299 19.31 13.33 3.70
C GLY A 299 19.88 12.74 2.42
N SER A 300 20.64 11.65 2.60
CA SER A 300 21.19 10.85 1.50
C SER A 300 20.82 9.36 1.59
N VAL A 301 20.09 8.98 2.64
CA VAL A 301 19.70 7.60 2.93
C VAL A 301 18.23 7.56 3.22
N CYS A 302 17.51 6.65 2.56
CA CYS A 302 16.12 6.40 2.89
C CYS A 302 15.98 5.42 4.05
N LYS A 303 15.13 5.77 5.02
CA LYS A 303 14.95 4.98 6.23
C LYS A 303 13.47 4.73 6.48
N ASN A 304 13.17 3.48 6.83
CA ASN A 304 11.92 3.10 7.43
C ASN A 304 11.95 3.43 8.92
N LEU A 305 10.91 4.09 9.41
CA LEU A 305 10.62 4.25 10.83
C LEU A 305 9.48 3.29 11.17
N PRO A 306 9.72 2.17 11.87
CA PRO A 306 8.65 1.28 12.29
C PRO A 306 7.58 2.05 13.08
N TYR A 307 6.31 1.91 12.68
CA TYR A 307 5.23 2.73 13.21
C TYR A 307 3.93 1.95 13.32
N ASP A 308 3.19 2.21 14.40
CA ASP A 308 1.83 1.73 14.59
C ASP A 308 0.89 2.82 14.08
N PHE A 309 0.24 2.60 12.93
CA PHE A 309 -0.65 3.60 12.33
C PHE A 309 -2.01 3.58 13.04
N HIS A 310 -2.38 4.70 13.65
CA HIS A 310 -3.65 4.86 14.36
C HIS A 310 -4.58 5.85 13.65
N PRO A 311 -5.91 5.70 13.76
CA PRO A 311 -6.86 6.71 13.31
C PRO A 311 -6.58 8.06 13.96
N GLU A 312 -6.75 9.13 13.19
CA GLU A 312 -6.43 10.47 13.65
C GLU A 312 -7.51 11.04 14.60
N TYR A 313 -8.79 10.81 14.31
CA TYR A 313 -9.89 11.52 14.95
C TYR A 313 -10.78 10.62 15.81
N SER A 314 -11.37 11.20 16.87
CA SER A 314 -12.34 10.51 17.72
C SER A 314 -13.70 10.47 17.07
N THR A 315 -14.07 11.57 16.42
CA THR A 315 -15.34 11.74 15.70
C THR A 315 -15.11 11.91 14.20
N SER A 316 -16.18 12.11 13.44
CA SER A 316 -16.13 12.38 11.99
C SER A 316 -17.01 13.59 11.65
N SER A 317 -16.45 14.55 10.92
CA SER A 317 -17.11 15.78 10.44
C SER A 317 -16.43 16.29 9.16
N GLU A 318 -16.93 17.38 8.57
CA GLU A 318 -16.28 18.02 7.42
C GLU A 318 -14.86 18.54 7.72
N LEU A 319 -14.45 18.60 9.00
CA LEU A 319 -13.11 19.02 9.42
C LEU A 319 -12.17 17.85 9.73
N THR A 320 -12.65 16.61 9.72
CA THR A 320 -11.81 15.41 9.95
C THR A 320 -11.35 14.86 8.60
N ARG A 321 -10.26 15.43 8.08
CA ARG A 321 -9.86 15.31 6.67
C ARG A 321 -8.36 14.99 6.58
N VAL A 322 -7.94 14.42 5.46
CA VAL A 322 -6.53 14.37 5.07
C VAL A 322 -6.30 15.57 4.14
N PRO A 323 -5.67 16.67 4.57
CA PRO A 323 -5.72 17.93 3.82
C PRO A 323 -5.05 17.92 2.45
N TRP A 324 -4.22 16.92 2.17
CA TRP A 324 -3.48 16.77 0.92
C TRP A 324 -4.10 15.74 -0.04
N ALA A 325 -5.14 15.02 0.39
CA ALA A 325 -5.87 14.01 -0.37
C ALA A 325 -7.33 14.42 -0.61
#